data_AF-A0A7C1DZF9-F1
#
_entry.id   AF-A0A7C1DZF9-F1
#
_cell.length_a   1.000
_cell.length_b   1.000
_cell.length_c   1.000
_cell.angle_alpha   90.00
_cell.angle_beta   90.00
_cell.angle_gamma   90.00
#
_symmetry.space_group_name_H-M   'P 1'
#
loop_
_entity.id
_entity.type
_entity.pdbx_description
1 polymer ?
#
loop_
_entity_poly.entity_id
_entity_poly.type
_entity_poly.pdbx_seq_one_letter_code
_entity_poly.pdbx_strand_id
1 'polypeptide(L)'
;MKLFLAIVISLVIGFLIGFVPMSMKRAELNSEIEELRVLLDEAKHLAQKAQDELSVLNAFIGAYEGAMNKNYGIAQTRAITGFDKAEVLAKRGVAQYGDIISLRDETVSILAKATDDAQPKVRLLLFSLYRER
;
A
#
# COMPACT_ATOMS: atom_id res chain seq x y z
N MET A 1 33.31 8.32 -61.13
CA MET A 1 33.82 8.21 -59.74
C MET A 1 33.36 9.37 -58.83
N LYS A 2 33.58 10.65 -59.19
CA LYS A 2 33.23 11.81 -58.34
C LYS A 2 31.73 11.96 -58.04
N LEU A 3 30.86 11.70 -59.03
CA LEU A 3 29.41 11.78 -58.87
C LEU A 3 28.84 10.72 -57.92
N PHE A 4 29.35 9.48 -58.03
CA PHE A 4 28.97 8.38 -57.15
C PHE A 4 29.36 8.67 -55.68
N LEU A 5 30.57 9.20 -55.48
CA LEU A 5 31.04 9.59 -54.15
C LEU A 5 30.15 10.69 -53.52
N ALA A 6 29.72 11.67 -54.31
CA ALA A 6 28.82 12.73 -53.83
C ALA A 6 27.43 12.19 -53.42
N ILE A 7 26.88 11.22 -54.15
CA ILE A 7 25.59 10.58 -53.82
C ILE A 7 25.70 9.79 -52.50
N VAL A 8 26.78 9.03 -52.33
CA VAL A 8 27.01 8.25 -51.10
C VAL A 8 27.18 9.18 -49.89
N ILE A 9 27.93 10.27 -50.02
CA ILE A 9 28.12 11.24 -48.93
C ILE A 9 26.78 11.91 -48.56
N SER A 10 25.97 12.32 -49.54
CA SER A 10 24.66 12.92 -49.28
C SER A 10 23.69 11.95 -48.59
N LEU A 11 23.72 10.66 -48.94
CA LEU A 11 22.93 9.63 -48.27
C LEU A 11 23.37 9.41 -46.81
N VAL A 12 24.69 9.37 -46.57
CA VAL A 12 25.25 9.23 -45.22
C VAL A 12 24.91 10.44 -44.35
N ILE A 13 25.02 11.66 -44.89
CA ILE A 13 24.65 12.89 -44.18
C ILE A 13 23.14 12.93 -43.90
N GLY A 14 22.30 12.58 -44.88
CA GLY A 14 20.85 12.50 -44.69
C GLY A 14 20.45 11.46 -43.63
N PHE A 15 21.13 10.31 -43.60
CA PHE A 15 20.94 9.29 -42.58
C PHE A 15 21.40 9.79 -41.20
N LEU A 16 22.57 10.43 -41.10
CA LEU A 16 23.09 10.96 -39.83
C LEU A 16 22.20 12.07 -39.25
N ILE A 17 21.68 12.97 -40.09
CA ILE A 17 20.82 14.09 -39.65
C ILE A 17 19.43 13.60 -39.24
N GLY A 18 18.86 12.62 -39.95
CA GLY A 18 17.49 12.15 -39.68
C GLY A 18 17.41 11.01 -38.66
N PHE A 19 18.24 9.99 -38.82
CA PHE A 19 18.12 8.72 -38.11
C PHE A 19 18.73 8.79 -36.70
N VAL A 20 19.89 9.43 -36.54
CA VAL A 20 20.57 9.51 -35.22
C VAL A 20 19.73 10.27 -34.20
N PRO A 21 19.20 11.48 -34.48
CA PRO A 21 18.36 12.20 -33.51
C PRO A 21 17.03 11.49 -33.21
N MET A 22 16.42 10.81 -34.20
CA MET A 22 15.22 10.01 -33.95
C MET A 22 15.51 8.79 -33.07
N SER A 23 16.64 8.12 -33.27
CA SER A 23 17.04 6.98 -32.44
C SER A 23 17.37 7.39 -31.01
N MET A 24 18.03 8.54 -30.81
CA MET A 24 18.30 9.12 -29.49
C MET A 24 17.01 9.52 -28.78
N LYS A 25 16.10 10.25 -29.44
CA LYS A 25 14.78 10.57 -28.88
C LYS A 25 13.97 9.33 -28.54
N ARG A 26 14.05 8.27 -29.35
CA ARG A 26 13.38 7.00 -29.05
C ARG A 26 14.01 6.32 -27.83
N ALA A 27 15.33 6.37 -27.67
CA ALA A 27 16.00 5.83 -26.49
C ALA A 27 15.65 6.61 -25.22
N GLU A 28 15.61 7.94 -25.28
CA GLU A 28 15.17 8.83 -24.19
C GLU A 28 13.72 8.52 -23.78
N LEU A 29 12.80 8.48 -24.75
CA LEU A 29 11.39 8.13 -24.49
C LEU A 29 11.24 6.73 -23.89
N ASN A 30 12.03 5.75 -24.34
CA ASN A 30 12.00 4.41 -23.75
C ASN A 30 12.52 4.41 -22.31
N SER A 31 13.54 5.22 -22.00
CA SER A 31 14.05 5.41 -20.64
C SER A 31 12.99 6.04 -19.74
N GLU A 32 12.35 7.12 -20.21
CA GLU A 32 11.26 7.80 -19.48
C GLU A 32 10.07 6.86 -19.24
N ILE A 33 9.70 6.04 -20.24
CA ILE A 33 8.64 5.03 -20.09
C ILE A 33 9.01 4.00 -19.01
N GLU A 34 10.26 3.57 -18.95
CA GLU A 34 10.70 2.60 -17.95
C GLU A 34 10.72 3.20 -16.55
N GLU A 35 11.20 4.43 -16.40
CA GLU A 35 11.12 5.18 -15.13
C GLU A 35 9.67 5.37 -14.67
N LEU A 36 8.77 5.75 -15.59
CA LEU A 36 7.34 5.88 -15.28
C LEU A 36 6.69 4.55 -14.90
N ARG A 37 7.14 3.42 -15.47
CA ARG A 37 6.65 2.09 -15.06
C ARG A 37 7.06 1.75 -13.64
N VAL A 38 8.33 2.00 -13.29
CA VAL A 38 8.83 1.79 -11.92
C VAL A 38 8.02 2.64 -10.93
N LEU A 39 7.86 3.93 -11.21
CA LEU A 39 7.06 4.83 -10.36
C LEU A 39 5.59 4.40 -10.26
N LEU A 40 4.99 3.93 -11.35
CA LEU A 40 3.62 3.44 -11.35
C LEU A 40 3.48 2.17 -10.49
N ASP A 41 4.45 1.26 -10.55
CA ASP A 41 4.41 0.03 -9.76
C ASP A 41 4.66 0.29 -8.28
N GLU A 42 5.55 1.24 -7.94
CA GLU A 42 5.69 1.75 -6.57
C GLU A 42 4.39 2.38 -6.06
N ALA A 43 3.75 3.24 -6.86
CA ALA A 43 2.49 3.88 -6.49
C ALA A 43 1.36 2.85 -6.27
N LYS A 44 1.28 1.81 -7.13
CA LYS A 44 0.34 0.69 -6.92
C LYS A 44 0.62 -0.05 -5.63
N HIS A 45 1.89 -0.31 -5.32
CA HIS A 45 2.26 -0.99 -4.08
C HIS A 45 1.86 -0.16 -2.86
N LEU A 46 2.12 1.15 -2.88
CA LEU A 46 1.72 2.07 -1.81
C LEU A 46 0.20 2.13 -1.66
N ALA A 47 -0.54 2.19 -2.76
CA ALA A 47 -2.01 2.18 -2.76
C ALA A 47 -2.57 0.88 -2.17
N GLN A 48 -2.01 -0.28 -2.55
CA GLN A 48 -2.40 -1.57 -1.98
C GLN A 48 -2.14 -1.64 -0.48
N LYS A 49 -0.95 -1.18 -0.04
CA LYS A 49 -0.60 -1.10 1.38
C LYS A 49 -1.60 -0.23 2.15
N ALA A 50 -1.93 0.95 1.62
CA ALA A 50 -2.91 1.84 2.25
C ALA A 50 -4.30 1.21 2.33
N GLN A 51 -4.73 0.49 1.29
CA GLN A 51 -6.01 -0.22 1.28
C GLN A 51 -6.06 -1.35 2.32
N ASP A 52 -4.96 -2.09 2.46
CA ASP A 52 -4.82 -3.17 3.44
C ASP A 52 -4.88 -2.62 4.87
N GLU A 53 -4.16 -1.53 5.15
CA GLU A 53 -4.19 -0.85 6.45
C GLU A 53 -5.58 -0.28 6.77
N LEU A 54 -6.26 0.33 5.79
CA LEU A 54 -7.63 0.83 5.93
C LEU A 54 -8.61 -0.31 6.27
N SER A 55 -8.40 -1.50 5.71
CA SER A 55 -9.23 -2.69 5.96
C SER A 55 -9.12 -3.19 7.41
N VAL A 56 -7.93 -3.08 8.02
CA VAL A 56 -7.69 -3.36 9.45
C VAL A 56 -8.39 -2.31 10.30
N LEU A 57 -8.15 -1.03 9.99
CA LEU A 57 -8.73 0.09 10.73
C LEU A 57 -10.26 0.04 10.76
N ASN A 58 -10.91 -0.19 9.61
CA ASN A 58 -12.37 -0.31 9.51
C ASN A 58 -12.92 -1.43 10.40
N ALA A 59 -12.18 -2.53 10.58
CA ALA A 59 -12.59 -3.58 11.49
C ALA A 59 -12.56 -3.11 12.95
N PHE A 60 -11.51 -2.39 13.36
CA PHE A 60 -11.42 -1.86 14.73
C PHE A 60 -12.38 -0.70 14.99
N ILE A 61 -12.67 0.15 14.01
CA ILE A 61 -13.75 1.16 14.11
C ILE A 61 -15.09 0.46 14.33
N GLY A 62 -15.41 -0.56 13.54
CA GLY A 62 -16.64 -1.34 13.72
C GLY A 62 -16.69 -2.06 15.08
N ALA A 63 -15.54 -2.48 15.63
CA ALA A 63 -15.45 -3.02 16.97
C ALA A 63 -15.80 -1.97 18.04
N TYR A 64 -15.25 -0.76 17.88
CA TYR A 64 -15.52 0.37 18.76
C TYR A 64 -16.99 0.80 18.71
N GLU A 65 -17.58 0.92 17.52
CA GLU A 65 -19.00 1.23 17.35
C GLU A 65 -19.89 0.15 17.97
N GLY A 66 -19.52 -1.13 17.82
CA GLY A 66 -20.20 -2.23 18.49
C GLY A 66 -20.17 -2.08 20.01
N ALA A 67 -18.99 -1.79 20.58
CA ALA A 67 -18.82 -1.62 22.02
C ALA A 67 -19.56 -0.38 22.56
N MET A 68 -19.53 0.74 21.82
CA MET A 68 -20.30 1.96 22.12
C MET A 68 -21.80 1.70 22.21
N ASN A 69 -22.32 0.86 21.32
CA ASN A 69 -23.73 0.48 21.28
C ASN A 69 -24.07 -0.72 22.18
N LYS A 70 -23.14 -1.14 23.07
CA LYS A 70 -23.26 -2.32 23.95
C LYS A 70 -23.56 -3.62 23.20
N ASN A 71 -23.25 -3.67 21.91
CA ASN A 71 -23.36 -4.86 21.08
C ASN A 71 -22.02 -5.61 21.08
N TYR A 72 -21.73 -6.23 22.22
CA TYR A 72 -20.42 -6.85 22.47
C TYR A 72 -20.12 -8.05 21.58
N GLY A 73 -21.15 -8.77 21.10
CA GLY A 73 -20.97 -9.86 20.13
C GLY A 73 -20.48 -9.34 18.76
N ILE A 74 -21.05 -8.24 18.27
CA ILE A 74 -20.55 -7.58 17.05
C ILE A 74 -19.16 -7.02 17.30
N ALA A 75 -18.96 -6.34 18.43
CA ALA A 75 -17.68 -5.74 18.77
C ALA A 75 -16.55 -6.78 18.81
N GLN A 76 -16.78 -7.92 19.45
CA GLN A 76 -15.86 -9.04 19.52
C GLN A 76 -15.52 -9.58 18.13
N THR A 77 -16.54 -9.86 17.31
CA THR A 77 -16.37 -10.40 15.95
C THR A 77 -15.51 -9.45 15.09
N ARG A 78 -15.78 -8.14 15.18
CA ARG A 78 -15.05 -7.11 14.46
C ARG A 78 -13.61 -6.96 14.95
N ALA A 79 -13.39 -7.01 16.27
CA ALA A 79 -12.05 -6.98 16.85
C ALA A 79 -11.21 -8.18 16.40
N ILE A 80 -11.77 -9.40 16.46
CA ILE A 80 -11.10 -10.62 15.96
C ILE A 80 -10.73 -10.45 14.49
N THR A 81 -11.67 -10.00 13.66
CA THR A 81 -11.42 -9.72 12.24
C THR A 81 -10.27 -8.72 12.04
N GLY A 82 -10.22 -7.67 12.87
CA GLY A 82 -9.14 -6.67 12.84
C GLY A 82 -7.78 -7.28 13.17
N PHE A 83 -7.70 -8.08 14.23
CA PHE A 83 -6.47 -8.76 14.63
C PHE A 83 -6.00 -9.79 13.60
N ASP A 84 -6.90 -10.62 13.08
CA ASP A 84 -6.55 -11.66 12.11
C ASP A 84 -5.99 -11.02 10.82
N LYS A 85 -6.58 -9.90 10.37
CA LYS A 85 -6.04 -9.13 9.23
C LYS A 85 -4.69 -8.50 9.56
N ALA A 86 -4.57 -7.89 10.74
CA ALA A 86 -3.33 -7.25 11.18
C ALA A 86 -2.17 -8.27 11.27
N GLU A 87 -2.43 -9.47 11.78
CA GLU A 87 -1.45 -10.56 11.85
C GLU A 87 -0.95 -10.96 10.47
N VAL A 88 -1.86 -11.12 9.50
CA VAL A 88 -1.50 -11.44 8.11
C VAL A 88 -0.62 -10.34 7.50
N LEU A 89 -0.95 -9.06 7.74
CA LEU A 89 -0.17 -7.94 7.21
C LEU A 89 1.19 -7.79 7.88
N ALA A 90 1.29 -8.07 9.19
CA ALA A 90 2.55 -8.10 9.91
C ALA A 90 3.48 -9.21 9.39
N LYS A 91 2.95 -10.42 9.16
CA LYS A 91 3.69 -11.54 8.58
C LYS A 91 4.22 -11.25 7.18
N ARG A 92 3.51 -10.41 6.41
CA ARG A 92 3.92 -9.96 5.07
C ARG A 92 4.87 -8.76 5.08
N GLY A 93 5.19 -8.20 6.25
CA GLY A 93 6.02 -7.00 6.36
C GLY A 93 5.35 -5.73 5.82
N VAL A 94 4.02 -5.73 5.64
CA VAL A 94 3.28 -4.60 5.07
C VAL A 94 3.12 -3.49 6.11
N ALA A 95 2.86 -3.85 7.36
CA ALA A 95 2.63 -2.92 8.47
C ALA A 95 3.17 -3.48 9.80
N GLN A 96 3.59 -2.57 10.69
CA GLN A 96 4.07 -2.92 12.02
C GLN A 96 2.90 -2.99 12.99
N TYR A 97 2.32 -4.19 13.12
CA TYR A 97 1.22 -4.46 14.05
C TYR A 97 1.64 -5.35 15.23
N GLY A 98 2.95 -5.51 15.47
CA GLY A 98 3.48 -6.42 16.50
C GLY A 98 2.88 -6.15 17.88
N ASP A 99 2.85 -4.89 18.30
CA ASP A 99 2.41 -4.50 19.63
C ASP A 99 0.90 -4.69 19.83
N ILE A 100 0.09 -4.43 18.79
CA ILE A 100 -1.36 -4.62 18.89
C ILE A 100 -1.76 -6.08 18.94
N ILE A 101 -1.04 -6.99 18.26
CA ILE A 101 -1.37 -8.42 18.24
C ILE A 101 -1.30 -9.00 19.65
N SER A 102 -0.38 -8.52 20.49
CA SER A 102 -0.27 -8.92 21.89
C SER A 102 -1.51 -8.58 22.73
N LEU A 103 -2.30 -7.59 22.31
CA LEU A 103 -3.52 -7.14 22.99
C LEU A 103 -4.76 -7.94 22.60
N ARG A 104 -4.64 -8.89 21.65
CA ARG A 104 -5.76 -9.64 21.08
C ARG A 104 -6.56 -10.36 22.14
N ASP A 105 -5.92 -11.23 22.90
CA ASP A 105 -6.60 -12.10 23.85
C ASP A 105 -7.25 -11.31 25.00
N GLU A 106 -6.58 -10.27 25.47
CA GLU A 106 -7.13 -9.35 26.48
C GLU A 106 -8.39 -8.66 25.94
N THR A 107 -8.30 -8.05 24.75
CA THR A 107 -9.42 -7.31 24.12
C THR A 107 -10.61 -8.24 23.86
N VAL A 108 -10.36 -9.43 23.30
CA VAL A 108 -11.41 -10.41 22.99
C VAL A 108 -12.04 -10.95 24.27
N SER A 109 -11.26 -11.18 25.33
CA SER A 109 -11.77 -11.62 26.64
C SER A 109 -12.67 -10.57 27.28
N ILE A 110 -12.26 -9.30 27.26
CA ILE A 110 -13.04 -8.18 27.80
C ILE A 110 -14.36 -8.02 27.04
N LEU A 111 -14.31 -8.10 25.71
CA LEU A 111 -15.51 -8.05 24.86
C LEU A 111 -16.43 -9.26 25.10
N ALA A 112 -15.89 -10.46 25.30
CA ALA A 112 -16.68 -11.65 25.63
C ALA A 112 -17.44 -11.52 26.95
N LYS A 113 -16.83 -10.88 27.95
CA LYS A 113 -17.41 -10.68 29.28
C LYS A 113 -18.46 -9.55 29.32
N ALA A 114 -18.61 -8.79 28.23
CA ALA A 114 -19.58 -7.70 28.13
C ALA A 114 -19.47 -6.68 29.28
N THR A 115 -18.24 -6.42 29.76
CA THR A 115 -17.99 -5.52 30.88
C THR A 115 -18.08 -4.06 30.44
N ASP A 116 -18.46 -3.16 31.35
CA ASP A 116 -18.49 -1.72 31.08
C ASP A 116 -17.11 -1.15 30.68
N ASP A 117 -16.02 -1.82 31.07
CA ASP A 117 -14.65 -1.47 30.67
C ASP A 117 -14.31 -1.81 29.21
N ALA A 118 -15.19 -2.50 28.48
CA ALA A 118 -14.94 -2.94 27.12
C ALA A 118 -14.82 -1.78 26.14
N GLN A 119 -15.71 -0.80 26.24
CA GLN A 119 -15.69 0.37 25.36
C GLN A 119 -14.43 1.23 25.57
N PRO A 120 -14.03 1.58 26.81
CA PRO A 120 -12.75 2.25 27.06
C PRO A 120 -11.54 1.46 26.53
N LYS A 121 -11.50 0.14 26.69
CA LYS A 121 -10.37 -0.68 26.24
C LYS A 121 -10.28 -0.74 24.71
N VAL A 122 -11.40 -0.95 24.02
CA VAL A 122 -11.43 -0.95 22.55
C VAL A 122 -11.10 0.43 22.00
N ARG A 123 -11.51 1.51 22.69
CA ARG A 123 -11.10 2.88 22.34
C ARG A 123 -9.58 3.03 22.42
N LEU A 124 -8.96 2.58 23.51
CA LEU A 124 -7.51 2.64 23.68
C LEU A 124 -6.77 1.85 22.59
N LEU A 125 -7.25 0.65 22.25
CA LEU A 125 -6.74 -0.15 21.13
C LEU A 125 -6.84 0.61 19.80
N LEU A 126 -7.98 1.24 19.53
CA LEU A 126 -8.18 2.00 18.31
C LEU A 126 -7.19 3.17 18.21
N PHE A 127 -6.93 3.88 19.31
CA PHE A 127 -5.96 4.98 19.32
C PHE A 127 -4.51 4.52 19.33
N SER A 128 -4.19 3.34 19.88
CA SER A 128 -2.82 2.80 19.81
C SER A 128 -2.39 2.45 18.39
N LEU A 129 -3.34 2.12 17.49
CA LEU A 129 -3.07 1.99 16.05
C LEU A 129 -2.52 3.27 15.40
N TYR A 130 -2.79 4.43 15.98
CA TYR A 130 -2.37 5.73 15.45
C TYR A 130 -1.17 6.34 16.17
N ARG A 131 -0.75 5.77 17.31
CA ARG A 131 0.18 6.45 18.23
C ARG A 131 1.66 6.26 17.86
N GLU A 132 1.98 5.37 16.92
CA GLU A 132 3.36 5.04 16.53
C GLU A 132 3.63 5.22 15.03
N ARG A 133 3.11 6.29 14.42
CA ARG A 133 3.60 6.78 13.12
C ARG A 133 4.34 8.09 13.28
#